data_AF-A0A1B8NW80-F1
#
_entry.id   AF-A0A1B8NW80-F1
#
_cell.length_a   1.000
_cell.length_b   1.000
_cell.length_c   1.000
_cell.angle_alpha   90.00
_cell.angle_beta   90.00
_cell.angle_gamma   90.00
#
_symmetry.space_group_name_H-M   'P 1'
#
loop_
_entity.id
_entity.type
_entity.pdbx_description
1 polymer ?
#
loop_
_entity_poly.entity_id
_entity_poly.type
_entity_poly.pdbx_seq_one_letter_code
_entity_poly.pdbx_strand_id
1 'polypeptide(L)'
;MRKERLIVPVVVAVAVAWAVAQTIASLMFERELARAIQDLQARGELSIWRSETDQGWLTSTGVIHLAPLFGDGWHLDISYRARHGLLSTRMDGYLQQHRERTGQARVEIARKPPAWEARYHPLSGTFDGTLKLSPLVLRQEERTLALHGARLALQGEFGDWKLNARLESARLDDGETTLEAGPVTLESRYTYIDGAYHFTQRDLLKVNGVHWRSPSLSLDADELVLHSKTDLDEQELRIRSELSLGEVMSADQVLMTGKVVGELSRINADALRSLLNHLKAEAARGGSGVTRRDLLSLLAPQIRALMGDSPRLDLLEVDLDSPMLGLSLEGEGALIFDARDLEELDPEALESSEGRSAWRERLDGDFLWRDLPAVVALWLGLPLDTEDMQIDVVRGKVRINGRPLPSLSQRLP
;
A
#
# COMPACT_ATOMS: atom_id res chain seq x y z
N MET A 1 67.84 -15.09 16.34
CA MET A 1 66.55 -15.68 16.72
C MET A 1 65.80 -14.75 17.69
N ARG A 2 64.91 -13.84 17.25
CA ARG A 2 64.03 -13.08 18.17
C ARG A 2 62.87 -12.27 17.52
N LYS A 3 62.61 -12.38 16.21
CA LYS A 3 61.41 -11.77 15.57
C LYS A 3 60.30 -12.78 15.31
N GLU A 4 60.63 -14.03 14.98
CA GLU A 4 59.65 -15.11 14.73
C GLU A 4 58.80 -15.50 15.94
N ARG A 5 59.30 -15.33 17.18
CA ARG A 5 58.56 -15.64 18.42
C ARG A 5 57.49 -14.62 18.79
N LEU A 6 57.50 -13.42 18.20
CA LEU A 6 56.49 -12.37 18.42
C LEU A 6 55.40 -12.40 17.33
N ILE A 7 55.71 -12.94 16.15
CA ILE A 7 54.75 -13.06 15.06
C ILE A 7 53.63 -14.03 15.42
N VAL A 8 53.97 -15.20 15.97
CA VAL A 8 52.98 -16.21 16.37
C VAL A 8 51.94 -15.68 17.39
N PRO A 9 52.32 -15.10 18.53
CA PRO A 9 51.34 -14.57 19.49
C PRO A 9 50.54 -13.38 18.94
N VAL A 10 51.13 -12.55 18.07
CA VAL A 10 50.39 -11.46 17.40
C VAL A 10 49.37 -12.02 16.40
N VAL A 11 49.74 -13.02 15.60
CA VAL A 11 48.82 -13.68 14.66
C VAL A 11 47.70 -14.40 15.40
N VAL A 12 48.00 -15.06 16.52
CA VAL A 12 46.98 -15.69 17.37
C VAL A 12 46.05 -14.65 17.98
N ALA A 13 46.58 -13.54 18.50
CA ALA A 13 45.75 -12.46 19.05
C ALA A 13 44.84 -11.82 17.98
N VAL A 14 45.36 -11.60 16.76
CA VAL A 14 44.58 -11.10 15.62
C VAL A 14 43.52 -12.12 15.20
N ALA A 15 43.84 -13.42 15.17
CA ALA A 15 42.89 -14.47 14.84
C ALA A 15 41.78 -14.59 15.89
N VAL A 16 42.10 -14.45 17.18
CA VAL A 16 41.12 -14.44 18.27
C VAL A 16 40.26 -13.18 18.23
N ALA A 17 40.85 -12.00 17.99
CA ALA A 17 40.11 -10.76 17.85
C ALA A 17 39.17 -10.79 16.64
N TRP A 18 39.65 -11.30 15.50
CA TRP A 18 38.86 -11.56 14.31
C TRP A 18 37.71 -12.52 14.62
N ALA A 19 38.00 -13.60 15.35
CA ALA A 19 37.02 -14.61 15.72
C ALA A 19 35.91 -14.02 16.62
N VAL A 20 36.28 -13.29 17.67
CA VAL A 20 35.33 -12.64 18.58
C VAL A 20 34.47 -11.61 17.83
N ALA A 21 35.09 -10.75 17.03
CA ALA A 21 34.36 -9.75 16.25
C ALA A 21 33.41 -10.40 15.23
N GLN A 22 33.81 -11.51 14.63
CA GLN A 22 32.97 -12.31 13.74
C GLN A 22 31.76 -12.92 14.48
N THR A 23 31.95 -13.44 15.70
CA THR A 23 30.84 -13.97 16.51
C THR A 23 29.87 -12.86 16.94
N ILE A 24 30.39 -11.69 17.29
CA ILE A 24 29.55 -10.53 17.63
C ILE A 24 28.73 -10.11 16.40
N ALA A 25 29.34 -10.03 15.22
CA ALA A 25 28.64 -9.68 13.98
C ALA A 25 27.51 -10.67 13.64
N SER A 26 27.73 -11.98 13.78
CA SER A 26 26.68 -12.98 13.57
C SER A 26 25.54 -12.84 14.58
N LEU A 27 25.85 -12.61 15.87
CA LEU A 27 24.84 -12.41 16.91
C LEU A 27 24.03 -11.14 16.71
N MET A 28 24.68 -10.03 16.32
CA MET A 28 24.01 -8.78 16.00
C MET A 28 23.08 -8.96 14.80
N PHE A 29 23.54 -9.63 13.74
CA PHE A 29 22.70 -9.94 12.59
C PHE A 29 21.45 -10.74 12.98
N GLU A 30 21.60 -11.81 13.75
CA GLU A 30 20.46 -12.66 14.15
C GLU A 30 19.46 -11.89 15.02
N ARG A 31 19.96 -11.07 15.96
CA ARG A 31 19.12 -10.21 16.80
C ARG A 31 18.34 -9.20 15.96
N GLU A 32 19.00 -8.57 15.00
CA GLU A 32 18.40 -7.53 14.19
C GLU A 32 17.45 -8.12 13.14
N LEU A 33 17.76 -9.28 12.56
CA LEU A 33 16.81 -9.99 11.71
C LEU A 33 15.53 -10.37 12.48
N ALA A 34 15.67 -10.88 13.71
CA ALA A 34 14.52 -11.19 14.55
C ALA A 34 13.70 -9.93 14.87
N ARG A 35 14.38 -8.82 15.18
CA ARG A 35 13.73 -7.53 15.43
C ARG A 35 13.02 -6.98 14.20
N ALA A 36 13.64 -7.04 13.02
CA ALA A 36 13.04 -6.60 11.76
C ALA A 36 11.78 -7.42 11.42
N ILE A 37 11.81 -8.72 11.66
CA ILE A 37 10.62 -9.58 11.49
C ILE A 37 9.52 -9.15 12.47
N GLN A 38 9.85 -8.93 13.74
CA GLN A 38 8.89 -8.45 14.75
C GLN A 38 8.30 -7.09 14.39
N ASP A 39 9.10 -6.16 13.87
CA ASP A 39 8.64 -4.83 13.45
C ASP A 39 7.75 -4.91 12.21
N LEU A 40 8.11 -5.74 11.23
CA LEU A 40 7.27 -5.97 10.05
C LEU A 40 5.95 -6.64 10.42
N GLN A 41 5.98 -7.60 11.37
CA GLN A 41 4.77 -8.16 11.97
C GLN A 41 3.97 -7.08 12.71
N ALA A 42 4.62 -6.11 13.35
CA ALA A 42 3.96 -5.05 14.11
C ALA A 42 3.07 -4.15 13.23
N ARG A 43 3.36 -4.04 11.93
CA ARG A 43 2.49 -3.33 10.97
C ARG A 43 1.13 -4.00 10.77
N GLY A 44 1.01 -5.31 11.04
CA GLY A 44 -0.27 -6.00 11.10
C GLY A 44 -0.96 -6.23 9.75
N GLU A 45 -0.21 -6.26 8.64
CA GLU A 45 -0.76 -6.56 7.31
C GLU A 45 -0.51 -8.02 6.89
N LEU A 46 0.57 -8.63 7.38
CA LEU A 46 1.06 -9.94 6.94
C LEU A 46 1.51 -10.79 8.13
N SER A 47 1.30 -12.10 8.02
CA SER A 47 1.96 -13.09 8.89
C SER A 47 3.36 -13.35 8.34
N ILE A 48 4.38 -13.12 9.17
CA ILE A 48 5.78 -13.31 8.79
C ILE A 48 6.41 -14.21 9.83
N TRP A 49 7.00 -15.33 9.45
CA TRP A 49 7.74 -16.17 10.40
C TRP A 49 8.97 -16.78 9.75
N ARG A 50 9.85 -17.33 10.57
CA ARG A 50 11.12 -17.90 10.12
C ARG A 50 11.16 -19.38 10.43
N SER A 51 11.60 -20.19 9.48
CA SER A 51 11.83 -21.63 9.65
C SER A 51 13.18 -22.08 9.07
N GLU A 52 13.49 -23.37 9.23
CA GLU A 52 14.68 -24.03 8.66
C GLU A 52 15.99 -23.28 8.93
N THR A 53 16.17 -22.81 10.16
CA THR A 53 17.31 -21.97 10.53
C THR A 53 18.54 -22.80 10.86
N ASP A 54 19.60 -22.61 10.08
CA ASP A 54 20.95 -23.02 10.46
C ASP A 54 21.76 -21.77 10.82
N GLN A 55 22.16 -21.68 12.08
CA GLN A 55 22.91 -20.55 12.64
C GLN A 55 24.38 -20.94 12.74
N GLY A 56 25.14 -20.60 11.71
CA GLY A 56 26.58 -20.77 11.67
C GLY A 56 27.34 -19.48 11.93
N TRP A 57 28.58 -19.64 12.39
CA TRP A 57 29.46 -18.52 12.72
C TRP A 57 29.91 -17.70 11.48
N LEU A 58 30.14 -18.38 10.36
CA LEU A 58 30.50 -17.74 9.09
C LEU A 58 29.29 -17.56 8.17
N THR A 59 28.30 -18.42 8.31
CA THR A 59 27.13 -18.43 7.44
C THR A 59 25.88 -18.79 8.22
N SER A 60 24.81 -18.02 8.05
CA SER A 60 23.46 -18.41 8.49
C SER A 60 22.60 -18.68 7.26
N THR A 61 21.70 -19.67 7.35
CA THR A 61 20.68 -19.91 6.32
C THR A 61 19.31 -20.05 6.94
N GLY A 62 18.27 -19.92 6.12
CA GLY A 62 16.91 -20.25 6.50
C GLY A 62 15.90 -19.68 5.53
N VAL A 63 14.63 -19.76 5.92
CA VAL A 63 13.50 -19.34 5.10
C VAL A 63 12.61 -18.40 5.92
N ILE A 64 12.29 -17.25 5.32
CA ILE A 64 11.27 -16.34 5.85
C ILE A 64 10.00 -16.61 5.06
N HIS A 65 8.94 -16.95 5.77
CA HIS A 65 7.62 -17.18 5.22
C HIS A 65 6.78 -15.93 5.34
N LEU A 66 6.11 -15.54 4.26
CA LEU A 66 5.14 -14.47 4.24
C LEU A 66 3.81 -15.04 3.76
N ALA A 67 2.76 -14.78 4.52
CA ALA A 67 1.40 -15.18 4.19
C ALA A 67 0.42 -14.06 4.58
N PRO A 68 -0.76 -13.98 3.96
CA PRO A 68 -1.83 -13.14 4.46
C PRO A 68 -2.20 -13.56 5.90
N LEU A 69 -2.67 -12.61 6.71
CA LEU A 69 -3.10 -12.89 8.09
C LEU A 69 -4.31 -13.84 8.14
N PHE A 70 -5.15 -13.83 7.11
CA PHE A 70 -6.36 -14.65 7.01
C PHE A 70 -6.49 -15.26 5.62
N GLY A 71 -6.91 -16.52 5.58
CA GLY A 71 -7.16 -17.30 4.37
C GLY A 71 -5.90 -17.86 3.70
N ASP A 72 -6.08 -18.85 2.83
CA ASP A 72 -4.99 -19.60 2.19
C ASP A 72 -4.62 -19.04 0.80
N GLY A 73 -4.70 -17.73 0.63
CA GLY A 73 -4.69 -17.08 -0.69
C GLY A 73 -3.33 -17.18 -1.42
N TRP A 74 -2.24 -16.91 -0.71
CA TRP A 74 -0.88 -16.99 -1.24
C TRP A 74 0.12 -17.21 -0.12
N HIS A 75 1.23 -17.88 -0.44
CA HIS A 75 2.33 -18.08 0.49
C HIS A 75 3.65 -17.81 -0.23
N LEU A 76 4.55 -17.06 0.38
CA LEU A 76 5.82 -16.66 -0.21
C LEU A 76 6.98 -17.06 0.70
N ASP A 77 7.88 -17.86 0.16
CA ASP A 77 9.10 -18.29 0.81
C ASP A 77 10.28 -17.47 0.30
N ILE A 78 10.89 -16.72 1.22
CA ILE A 78 12.10 -15.96 0.98
C ILE A 78 13.25 -16.74 1.61
N SER A 79 13.89 -17.59 0.81
CA SER A 79 15.12 -18.25 1.21
C SER A 79 16.24 -17.22 1.35
N TYR A 80 17.08 -17.35 2.38
CA TYR A 80 18.26 -16.52 2.57
C TYR A 80 19.49 -17.35 2.91
N ARG A 81 20.64 -16.87 2.43
CA ARG A 81 21.97 -17.27 2.87
C ARG A 81 22.74 -16.01 3.26
N ALA A 82 22.99 -15.85 4.55
CA ALA A 82 23.80 -14.79 5.11
C ALA A 82 25.25 -15.26 5.24
N ARG A 83 26.21 -14.49 4.74
CA ARG A 83 27.65 -14.69 4.93
C ARG A 83 28.17 -13.56 5.80
N HIS A 84 28.56 -13.91 7.01
CA HIS A 84 28.97 -12.96 8.04
C HIS A 84 30.40 -12.50 7.76
N GLY A 85 30.64 -11.21 7.88
CA GLY A 85 31.97 -10.63 7.87
C GLY A 85 32.07 -9.57 8.96
N LEU A 86 33.30 -9.16 9.28
CA LEU A 86 33.58 -8.19 10.33
C LEU A 86 32.84 -6.84 10.18
N LEU A 87 32.74 -6.34 8.94
CA LEU A 87 32.18 -5.02 8.64
C LEU A 87 30.78 -5.09 8.01
N SER A 88 30.43 -6.24 7.44
CA SER A 88 29.17 -6.41 6.73
C SER A 88 28.78 -7.89 6.64
N THR A 89 27.50 -8.17 6.76
CA THR A 89 26.88 -9.46 6.45
C THR A 89 26.22 -9.37 5.08
N ARG A 90 26.62 -10.21 4.13
CA ARG A 90 26.01 -10.28 2.79
C ARG A 90 24.93 -11.35 2.78
N MET A 91 23.77 -11.03 2.24
CA MET A 91 22.66 -11.95 2.09
C MET A 91 22.35 -12.15 0.60
N ASP A 92 22.08 -13.38 0.22
CA ASP A 92 21.57 -13.73 -1.10
C ASP A 92 20.52 -14.84 -1.00
N GLY A 93 19.58 -14.87 -1.94
CA GLY A 93 18.55 -15.90 -1.93
C GLY A 93 17.54 -15.79 -3.07
N TYR A 94 16.46 -16.53 -2.93
CA TYR A 94 15.40 -16.65 -3.93
C TYR A 94 14.01 -16.56 -3.32
N LEU A 95 13.08 -16.02 -4.09
CA LEU A 95 11.66 -15.96 -3.76
C LEU A 95 10.94 -17.13 -4.43
N GLN A 96 10.25 -17.94 -3.63
CA GLN A 96 9.42 -19.05 -4.11
C GLN A 96 7.98 -18.80 -3.68
N GLN A 97 7.08 -18.68 -4.64
CA GLN A 97 5.67 -18.57 -4.35
C GLN A 97 5.08 -19.99 -4.26
N HIS A 98 4.51 -20.33 -3.12
CA HIS A 98 3.69 -21.51 -2.96
C HIS A 98 2.22 -21.09 -3.09
N ARG A 99 1.51 -21.82 -3.94
CA ARG A 99 0.06 -21.71 -4.03
C ARG A 99 -0.50 -23.10 -3.78
N GLU A 100 -1.30 -23.26 -2.72
CA GLU A 100 -2.13 -24.45 -2.65
C GLU A 100 -3.16 -24.38 -3.77
N ARG A 101 -3.45 -25.56 -4.31
CA ARG A 101 -4.23 -25.80 -5.53
C ARG A 101 -5.71 -25.47 -5.31
N THR A 102 -6.05 -24.22 -5.03
CA THR A 102 -7.39 -23.70 -5.25
C THR A 102 -7.52 -23.42 -6.74
N GLY A 103 -8.10 -24.40 -7.44
CA GLY A 103 -8.20 -24.40 -8.89
C GLY A 103 -8.99 -23.21 -9.41
N GLN A 104 -8.33 -22.33 -10.16
CA GLN A 104 -8.91 -21.53 -11.26
C GLN A 104 -7.89 -20.60 -11.94
N ALA A 105 -6.76 -20.25 -11.32
CA ALA A 105 -5.73 -19.40 -11.94
C ALA A 105 -4.46 -20.20 -12.28
N ARG A 106 -4.19 -20.37 -13.58
CA ARG A 106 -2.96 -21.02 -14.08
C ARG A 106 -1.86 -19.96 -14.21
N VAL A 107 -1.16 -19.71 -13.10
CA VAL A 107 0.02 -18.86 -13.09
C VAL A 107 1.16 -19.59 -13.82
N GLU A 108 1.61 -19.06 -14.96
CA GLU A 108 2.90 -19.46 -15.52
C GLU A 108 3.99 -18.78 -14.66
N ILE A 109 4.46 -19.50 -13.64
CA ILE A 109 5.55 -19.03 -12.78
C ILE A 109 6.78 -18.80 -13.64
N ALA A 110 7.48 -17.68 -13.40
CA ALA A 110 8.75 -17.38 -14.04
C ALA A 110 9.66 -18.63 -13.99
N ARG A 111 10.21 -19.04 -15.14
CA ARG A 111 11.05 -20.25 -15.26
C ARG A 111 12.21 -20.31 -14.27
N LYS A 112 12.60 -19.16 -13.72
CA LYS A 112 13.60 -19.02 -12.66
C LYS A 112 13.01 -18.20 -11.50
N PRO A 113 13.09 -18.69 -10.25
CA PRO A 113 12.69 -17.93 -9.07
C PRO A 113 13.42 -16.58 -9.03
N PRO A 114 12.74 -15.47 -8.69
CA PRO A 114 13.41 -14.18 -8.56
C PRO A 114 14.49 -14.23 -7.49
N ALA A 115 15.66 -13.68 -7.81
CA ALA A 115 16.78 -13.60 -6.89
C ALA A 115 16.80 -12.23 -6.20
N TRP A 116 17.25 -12.23 -4.95
CA TRP A 116 17.48 -11.03 -4.19
C TRP A 116 18.86 -11.05 -3.53
N GLU A 117 19.39 -9.87 -3.30
CA GLU A 117 20.66 -9.67 -2.61
C GLU A 117 20.48 -8.54 -1.59
N ALA A 118 21.09 -8.68 -0.43
CA ALA A 118 21.14 -7.61 0.54
C ALA A 118 22.49 -7.57 1.28
N ARG A 119 22.70 -6.47 2.00
CA ARG A 119 23.85 -6.25 2.86
C ARG A 119 23.39 -5.59 4.14
N TYR A 120 23.85 -6.13 5.25
CA TYR A 120 23.67 -5.54 6.57
C TYR A 120 25.03 -5.10 7.10
N HIS A 121 25.11 -3.91 7.69
CA HIS A 121 26.33 -3.35 8.26
C HIS A 121 26.19 -3.29 9.79
N PRO A 122 26.77 -4.25 10.54
CA PRO A 122 26.52 -4.39 11.98
C PRO A 122 26.91 -3.16 12.81
N LEU A 123 27.94 -2.42 12.39
CA LEU A 123 28.44 -1.25 13.13
C LEU A 123 27.54 -0.02 12.98
N SER A 124 26.91 0.16 11.81
CA SER A 124 25.99 1.28 11.55
C SER A 124 24.53 0.90 11.76
N GLY A 125 24.19 -0.40 11.84
CA GLY A 125 22.80 -0.86 11.90
C GLY A 125 22.05 -0.71 10.58
N THR A 126 22.75 -0.42 9.47
CA THR A 126 22.11 -0.14 8.18
C THR A 126 21.93 -1.39 7.33
N PHE A 127 20.85 -1.42 6.57
CA PHE A 127 20.47 -2.47 5.64
C PHE A 127 20.31 -1.91 4.23
N ASP A 128 20.84 -2.62 3.25
CA ASP A 128 20.70 -2.33 1.82
C ASP A 128 20.27 -3.61 1.10
N GLY A 129 19.03 -3.68 0.61
CA GLY A 129 18.47 -4.82 -0.09
C GLY A 129 18.03 -4.45 -1.50
N THR A 130 18.19 -5.38 -2.43
CA THR A 130 17.71 -5.27 -3.80
C THR A 130 17.08 -6.58 -4.27
N LEU A 131 15.93 -6.46 -4.93
CA LEU A 131 15.20 -7.56 -5.55
C LEU A 131 14.96 -7.20 -7.01
N LYS A 132 15.26 -8.13 -7.91
CA LYS A 132 14.95 -8.03 -9.34
C LYS A 132 13.97 -9.13 -9.71
N LEU A 133 12.80 -8.72 -10.17
CA LEU A 133 11.77 -9.60 -10.70
C LEU A 133 11.95 -9.69 -12.22
N SER A 134 12.14 -10.91 -12.72
CA SER A 134 12.10 -11.19 -14.15
C SER A 134 10.68 -10.96 -14.70
N PRO A 135 10.55 -10.72 -16.01
CA PRO A 135 9.23 -10.66 -16.64
C PRO A 135 8.40 -11.92 -16.34
N LEU A 136 7.10 -11.72 -16.08
CA LEU A 136 6.17 -12.81 -15.78
C LEU A 136 4.82 -12.55 -16.44
N VAL A 137 4.11 -13.63 -16.77
CA VAL A 137 2.78 -13.58 -17.38
C VAL A 137 1.82 -14.41 -16.54
N LEU A 138 0.78 -13.76 -16.03
CA LEU A 138 -0.30 -14.38 -15.28
C LEU A 138 -1.48 -14.56 -16.24
N ARG A 139 -2.01 -15.79 -16.33
CA ARG A 139 -3.20 -16.10 -17.12
C ARG A 139 -4.31 -16.56 -16.20
N GLN A 140 -5.46 -15.92 -16.29
CA GLN A 140 -6.67 -16.29 -15.58
C GLN A 140 -7.85 -16.24 -16.57
N GLU A 141 -8.38 -17.39 -16.95
CA GLU A 141 -9.45 -17.51 -17.96
C GLU A 141 -9.04 -16.82 -19.28
N GLU A 142 -9.76 -15.77 -19.70
CA GLU A 142 -9.45 -14.97 -20.90
C GLU A 142 -8.52 -13.78 -20.59
N ARG A 143 -8.24 -13.50 -19.31
CA ARG A 143 -7.39 -12.39 -18.86
C ARG A 143 -5.93 -12.76 -18.82
N THR A 144 -5.10 -11.89 -19.38
CA THR A 144 -3.64 -11.99 -19.32
C THR A 144 -3.05 -10.74 -18.69
N LEU A 145 -2.30 -10.89 -17.61
CA LEU A 145 -1.49 -9.83 -17.00
C LEU A 145 -0.01 -10.12 -17.26
N ALA A 146 0.63 -9.31 -18.07
CA ALA A 146 2.07 -9.35 -18.33
C ALA A 146 2.80 -8.25 -17.55
N LEU A 147 3.80 -8.62 -16.76
CA LEU A 147 4.71 -7.69 -16.11
C LEU A 147 6.07 -7.81 -16.79
N HIS A 148 6.62 -6.71 -17.30
CA HIS A 148 7.86 -6.71 -18.10
C HIS A 148 9.14 -6.60 -17.27
N GLY A 149 9.03 -6.69 -15.95
CA GLY A 149 10.16 -6.67 -15.02
C GLY A 149 10.01 -5.59 -13.96
N ALA A 150 10.51 -5.88 -12.78
CA ALA A 150 10.47 -4.94 -11.67
C ALA A 150 11.76 -4.98 -10.84
N ARG A 151 12.08 -3.85 -10.23
CA ARG A 151 13.20 -3.69 -9.32
C ARG A 151 12.71 -3.05 -8.04
N LEU A 152 13.06 -3.65 -6.92
CA LEU A 152 12.78 -3.15 -5.58
C LEU A 152 14.11 -2.94 -4.89
N ALA A 153 14.30 -1.78 -4.26
CA ALA A 153 15.43 -1.49 -3.40
C ALA A 153 14.92 -1.01 -2.06
N LEU A 154 15.35 -1.65 -0.98
CA LEU A 154 15.00 -1.30 0.40
C LEU A 154 16.29 -0.89 1.11
N GLN A 155 16.31 0.29 1.70
CA GLN A 155 17.48 0.84 2.37
C GLN A 155 17.06 1.49 3.68
N GLY A 156 17.89 1.42 4.72
CA GLY A 156 17.58 2.14 5.95
C GLY A 156 18.19 1.53 7.19
N GLU A 157 17.66 1.96 8.32
CA GLU A 157 17.98 1.48 9.66
C GLU A 157 16.68 1.30 10.44
N PHE A 158 16.77 0.69 11.63
CA PHE A 158 15.61 0.57 12.50
C PHE A 158 15.02 1.93 12.83
N GLY A 159 13.72 2.09 12.58
CA GLY A 159 13.02 3.36 12.73
C GLY A 159 13.00 4.26 11.49
N ASP A 160 13.77 3.99 10.42
CA ASP A 160 13.77 4.78 9.17
C ASP A 160 14.11 3.91 7.95
N TRP A 161 13.09 3.59 7.16
CA TRP A 161 13.18 2.76 5.96
C TRP A 161 12.84 3.56 4.71
N LYS A 162 13.57 3.31 3.64
CA LYS A 162 13.35 3.85 2.30
C LYS A 162 13.14 2.71 1.32
N LEU A 163 12.03 2.71 0.61
CA LEU A 163 11.69 1.76 -0.45
C LEU A 163 11.65 2.50 -1.78
N ASN A 164 12.38 1.99 -2.75
CA ASN A 164 12.29 2.43 -4.14
C ASN A 164 11.87 1.24 -4.99
N ALA A 165 10.66 1.27 -5.53
CA ALA A 165 10.16 0.30 -6.50
C ALA A 165 10.12 0.92 -7.89
N ARG A 166 10.50 0.15 -8.90
CA ARG A 166 10.32 0.49 -10.31
C ARG A 166 9.78 -0.72 -11.05
N LEU A 167 8.65 -0.56 -11.70
CA LEU A 167 8.09 -1.51 -12.65
C LEU A 167 8.31 -0.94 -14.06
N GLU A 168 8.85 -1.75 -14.96
CA GLU A 168 9.16 -1.30 -16.33
C GLU A 168 7.88 -1.05 -17.12
N SER A 169 6.99 -2.03 -17.17
CA SER A 169 5.60 -1.88 -17.58
C SER A 169 4.75 -3.06 -17.13
N ALA A 170 3.45 -2.83 -17.03
CA ALA A 170 2.41 -3.84 -16.86
C ALA A 170 1.39 -3.71 -17.98
N ARG A 171 0.96 -4.85 -18.53
CA ARG A 171 -0.11 -4.93 -19.51
C ARG A 171 -1.16 -5.91 -19.04
N LEU A 172 -2.37 -5.43 -18.85
CA LEU A 172 -3.57 -6.23 -18.62
C LEU A 172 -4.37 -6.31 -19.92
N ASP A 173 -4.68 -7.52 -20.33
CA ASP A 173 -5.47 -7.82 -21.53
C ASP A 173 -6.67 -8.66 -21.08
N ASP A 174 -7.88 -8.17 -21.33
CA ASP A 174 -9.16 -8.84 -21.04
C ASP A 174 -9.86 -9.27 -22.34
N GLY A 175 -9.10 -9.50 -23.42
CA GLY A 175 -9.60 -9.92 -24.73
C GLY A 175 -10.12 -8.77 -25.59
N GLU A 176 -11.07 -7.99 -25.09
CA GLU A 176 -11.61 -6.81 -25.80
C GLU A 176 -10.94 -5.50 -25.41
N THR A 177 -10.37 -5.46 -24.20
CA THR A 177 -9.79 -4.25 -23.63
C THR A 177 -8.37 -4.52 -23.20
N THR A 178 -7.48 -3.59 -23.54
CA THR A 178 -6.08 -3.61 -23.09
C THR A 178 -5.78 -2.36 -22.28
N LEU A 179 -5.19 -2.57 -21.11
CA LEU A 179 -4.62 -1.53 -20.25
C LEU A 179 -3.12 -1.76 -20.16
N GLU A 180 -2.34 -0.81 -20.65
CA GLU A 180 -0.89 -0.79 -20.49
C GLU A 180 -0.50 0.37 -19.57
N ALA A 181 0.41 0.14 -18.63
CA ALA A 181 0.91 1.14 -17.72
C ALA A 181 2.41 0.99 -17.53
N GLY A 182 3.17 2.07 -17.68
CA GLY A 182 4.54 2.15 -17.21
C GLY A 182 5.51 2.89 -18.15
N PRO A 183 6.62 3.38 -17.60
CA PRO A 183 7.21 2.98 -16.31
C PRO A 183 6.50 3.51 -15.07
N VAL A 184 6.42 2.68 -14.04
CA VAL A 184 5.88 3.03 -12.71
C VAL A 184 7.02 3.10 -11.71
N THR A 185 7.10 4.18 -10.93
CA THR A 185 8.04 4.32 -9.82
C THR A 185 7.31 4.63 -8.53
N LEU A 186 7.66 3.92 -7.45
CA LEU A 186 7.21 4.20 -6.10
C LEU A 186 8.43 4.51 -5.24
N GLU A 187 8.50 5.72 -4.71
CA GLU A 187 9.46 6.10 -3.67
C GLU A 187 8.68 6.23 -2.37
N SER A 188 9.09 5.49 -1.34
CA SER A 188 8.44 5.49 -0.03
C SER A 188 9.48 5.66 1.06
N ARG A 189 9.21 6.51 2.04
CA ARG A 189 10.00 6.62 3.28
C ARG A 189 9.09 6.44 4.47
N TYR A 190 9.43 5.47 5.31
CA TYR A 190 8.70 5.12 6.51
C TYR A 190 9.58 5.32 7.73
N THR A 191 9.15 6.19 8.64
CA THR A 191 9.81 6.43 9.92
C THR A 191 8.87 6.07 11.05
N TYR A 192 9.37 5.40 12.09
CA TYR A 192 8.55 4.94 13.21
C TYR A 192 9.33 4.89 14.52
N ILE A 193 8.60 4.87 15.63
CA ILE A 193 9.16 4.53 16.95
C ILE A 193 8.74 3.13 17.38
N ASP A 194 9.25 2.65 18.52
CA ASP A 194 9.02 1.31 19.03
C ASP A 194 7.53 0.88 18.96
N GLY A 195 7.30 -0.33 18.47
CA GLY A 195 5.95 -0.89 18.25
C GLY A 195 5.10 -0.16 17.19
N ALA A 196 5.69 0.71 16.37
CA ALA A 196 4.99 1.61 15.43
C ALA A 196 3.94 2.50 16.12
N TYR A 197 4.16 2.87 17.39
CA TYR A 197 3.24 3.70 18.16
C TYR A 197 3.04 5.08 17.52
N HIS A 198 4.13 5.68 17.05
CA HIS A 198 4.13 6.77 16.07
C HIS A 198 4.75 6.27 14.78
N PHE A 199 4.16 6.65 13.65
CA PHE A 199 4.84 6.52 12.37
C PHE A 199 4.46 7.63 11.40
N THR A 200 5.38 7.92 10.48
CA THR A 200 5.16 8.75 9.31
C THR A 200 5.57 7.97 8.08
N GLN A 201 4.71 7.94 7.08
CA GLN A 201 5.00 7.40 5.75
C GLN A 201 4.85 8.50 4.71
N ARG A 202 5.83 8.65 3.83
CA ARG A 202 5.77 9.54 2.67
C ARG A 202 5.95 8.72 1.42
N ASP A 203 4.95 8.73 0.55
CA ASP A 203 4.94 7.98 -0.70
C ASP A 203 4.86 8.93 -1.89
N LEU A 204 5.59 8.59 -2.94
CA LEU A 204 5.58 9.24 -4.24
C LEU A 204 5.45 8.16 -5.30
N LEU A 205 4.25 8.01 -5.84
CA LEU A 205 3.96 7.12 -6.95
C LEU A 205 3.93 7.95 -8.24
N LYS A 206 4.72 7.58 -9.23
CA LYS A 206 4.67 8.13 -10.58
C LYS A 206 4.34 7.03 -11.56
N VAL A 207 3.35 7.26 -12.40
CA VAL A 207 2.99 6.40 -13.52
C VAL A 207 3.13 7.22 -14.79
N ASN A 208 4.12 6.89 -15.61
CA ASN A 208 4.34 7.54 -16.89
C ASN A 208 3.80 6.61 -17.98
N GLY A 209 2.81 7.06 -18.74
CA GLY A 209 2.15 6.26 -19.77
C GLY A 209 1.14 5.29 -19.16
N VAL A 210 -0.14 5.64 -19.24
CA VAL A 210 -1.28 4.75 -19.07
C VAL A 210 -2.08 4.76 -20.36
N HIS A 211 -2.12 3.63 -21.04
CA HIS A 211 -2.80 3.47 -22.31
C HIS A 211 -3.97 2.52 -22.11
N TRP A 212 -5.18 3.06 -22.20
CA TRP A 212 -6.41 2.27 -22.23
C TRP A 212 -6.90 2.18 -23.67
N ARG A 213 -7.20 0.97 -24.12
CA ARG A 213 -7.81 0.72 -25.43
C ARG A 213 -8.99 -0.23 -25.23
N SER A 214 -10.16 0.21 -25.69
CA SER A 214 -11.36 -0.61 -25.84
C SER A 214 -11.99 -0.34 -27.21
N PRO A 215 -12.99 -1.12 -27.66
CA PRO A 215 -13.62 -0.92 -28.97
C PRO A 215 -14.26 0.46 -29.15
N SER A 216 -14.65 1.12 -28.05
CA SER A 216 -15.35 2.41 -28.05
C SER A 216 -14.52 3.59 -27.56
N LEU A 217 -13.38 3.35 -26.91
CA LEU A 217 -12.63 4.38 -26.20
C LEU A 217 -11.12 4.12 -26.22
N SER A 218 -10.36 5.16 -26.56
CA SER A 218 -8.91 5.20 -26.41
C SER A 218 -8.55 6.36 -25.49
N LEU A 219 -7.81 6.06 -24.42
CA LEU A 219 -7.28 7.06 -23.50
C LEU A 219 -5.78 6.86 -23.33
N ASP A 220 -5.06 7.97 -23.33
CA ASP A 220 -3.62 8.02 -23.07
C ASP A 220 -3.38 9.02 -21.96
N ALA A 221 -2.88 8.59 -20.80
CA ALA A 221 -2.55 9.49 -19.72
C ALA A 221 -1.04 9.46 -19.48
N ASP A 222 -0.43 10.64 -19.56
CA ASP A 222 0.98 10.82 -19.22
C ASP A 222 1.13 11.57 -17.89
N GLU A 223 2.21 11.26 -17.18
CA GLU A 223 2.61 11.92 -15.93
C GLU A 223 1.53 11.94 -14.84
N LEU A 224 1.07 10.75 -14.41
CA LEU A 224 0.24 10.63 -13.21
C LEU A 224 1.14 10.57 -11.98
N VAL A 225 1.02 11.55 -11.09
CA VAL A 225 1.85 11.65 -9.89
C VAL A 225 0.97 11.70 -8.65
N LEU A 226 1.12 10.73 -7.76
CA LEU A 226 0.45 10.67 -6.47
C LEU A 226 1.48 10.86 -5.35
N HIS A 227 1.39 11.97 -4.64
CA HIS A 227 2.05 12.19 -3.37
C HIS A 227 1.10 11.79 -2.23
N SER A 228 1.56 10.98 -1.28
CA SER A 228 0.81 10.65 -0.08
C SER A 228 1.68 10.82 1.17
N LYS A 229 1.09 11.35 2.24
CA LYS A 229 1.69 11.43 3.55
C LYS A 229 0.71 10.89 4.58
N THR A 230 1.13 9.82 5.24
CA THR A 230 0.41 9.21 6.36
C THR A 230 1.15 9.52 7.65
N ASP A 231 0.45 10.03 8.66
CA ASP A 231 0.98 10.28 9.99
C ASP A 231 0.06 9.62 11.02
N LEU A 232 0.61 8.74 11.85
CA LEU A 232 -0.04 8.23 13.05
C LEU A 232 0.60 8.88 14.28
N ASP A 233 -0.19 9.66 15.02
CA ASP A 233 0.22 10.25 16.29
C ASP A 233 -0.51 9.62 17.49
N GLU A 234 -0.39 10.20 18.69
CA GLU A 234 -1.04 9.65 19.90
C GLU A 234 -2.57 9.60 19.76
N GLN A 235 -3.16 10.53 19.01
CA GLN A 235 -4.59 10.80 18.94
C GLN A 235 -5.22 10.22 17.68
N GLU A 236 -4.64 10.48 16.52
CA GLU A 236 -5.26 10.16 15.25
C GLU A 236 -4.28 9.65 14.17
N LEU A 237 -4.85 8.93 13.20
CA LEU A 237 -4.24 8.67 11.89
C LEU A 237 -4.74 9.74 10.90
N ARG A 238 -3.79 10.39 10.23
CA ARG A 238 -4.03 11.35 9.15
C ARG A 238 -3.39 10.88 7.86
N ILE A 239 -4.10 10.99 6.74
CA ILE A 239 -3.62 10.65 5.40
C ILE A 239 -3.90 11.83 4.49
N ARG A 240 -2.86 12.50 4.02
CA ARG A 240 -2.98 13.57 3.03
C ARG A 240 -2.43 13.10 1.69
N SER A 241 -3.23 13.22 0.65
CA SER A 241 -2.92 12.78 -0.71
C SER A 241 -3.07 13.93 -1.70
N GLU A 242 -2.14 14.00 -2.65
CA GLU A 242 -2.15 14.94 -3.76
C GLU A 242 -1.93 14.15 -5.05
N LEU A 243 -2.93 14.13 -5.91
CA LEU A 243 -2.89 13.53 -7.24
C LEU A 243 -2.75 14.65 -8.26
N SER A 244 -1.62 14.68 -8.96
CA SER A 244 -1.41 15.49 -10.15
C SER A 244 -1.64 14.63 -11.39
N LEU A 245 -2.47 15.14 -12.29
CA LEU A 245 -2.80 14.56 -13.57
C LEU A 245 -2.13 15.44 -14.63
N GLY A 246 -1.17 14.89 -15.38
CA GLY A 246 -0.61 15.53 -16.56
C GLY A 246 -1.66 15.66 -17.67
N GLU A 247 -1.29 15.32 -18.90
CA GLU A 247 -2.25 15.31 -20.00
C GLU A 247 -2.89 13.93 -20.11
N VAL A 248 -4.21 13.87 -19.93
CA VAL A 248 -5.04 12.74 -20.37
C VAL A 248 -5.58 13.09 -21.74
N MET A 249 -5.19 12.32 -22.75
CA MET A 249 -5.61 12.47 -24.13
C MET A 249 -6.70 11.46 -24.50
N SER A 250 -7.59 11.87 -25.39
CA SER A 250 -8.48 10.99 -26.14
C SER A 250 -8.55 11.48 -27.58
N ALA A 251 -8.44 10.57 -28.56
CA ALA A 251 -8.44 10.91 -29.98
C ALA A 251 -7.48 12.07 -30.35
N ASP A 252 -6.25 12.03 -29.83
CA ASP A 252 -5.19 13.02 -30.02
C ASP A 252 -5.52 14.44 -29.49
N GLN A 253 -6.51 14.58 -28.60
CA GLN A 253 -6.89 15.84 -27.94
C GLN A 253 -6.80 15.69 -26.42
N VAL A 254 -6.41 16.77 -25.72
CA VAL A 254 -6.35 16.79 -24.25
C VAL A 254 -7.78 16.76 -23.70
N LEU A 255 -8.15 15.60 -23.17
CA LEU A 255 -9.41 15.34 -22.48
C LEU A 255 -9.41 15.94 -21.08
N MET A 256 -8.34 15.78 -20.30
CA MET A 256 -8.31 16.20 -18.90
C MET A 256 -6.89 16.46 -18.41
N THR A 257 -6.72 17.47 -17.57
CA THR A 257 -5.50 17.74 -16.80
C THR A 257 -5.87 18.35 -15.46
N GLY A 258 -4.94 18.34 -14.49
CA GLY A 258 -5.13 19.10 -13.26
C GLY A 258 -4.64 18.40 -12.01
N LYS A 259 -5.27 18.72 -10.88
CA LYS A 259 -4.81 18.37 -9.54
C LYS A 259 -5.98 18.12 -8.60
N VAL A 260 -5.80 17.14 -7.71
CA VAL A 260 -6.72 16.85 -6.61
C VAL A 260 -5.94 16.68 -5.32
N VAL A 261 -6.29 17.44 -4.28
CA VAL A 261 -5.72 17.34 -2.94
C VAL A 261 -6.81 16.97 -1.95
N GLY A 262 -6.59 15.88 -1.21
CA GLY A 262 -7.50 15.41 -0.17
C GLY A 262 -6.78 15.05 1.11
N GLU A 263 -7.49 15.14 2.24
CA GLU A 263 -7.01 14.76 3.56
C GLU A 263 -8.08 13.94 4.29
N LEU A 264 -7.73 12.74 4.73
CA LEU A 264 -8.52 11.92 5.64
C LEU A 264 -7.93 12.07 7.04
N SER A 265 -8.74 12.53 8.00
CA SER A 265 -8.34 12.80 9.38
C SER A 265 -9.33 12.19 10.38
N ARG A 266 -9.00 12.28 11.68
CA ARG A 266 -9.84 11.84 12.80
C ARG A 266 -10.16 10.35 12.81
N ILE A 267 -9.23 9.54 12.32
CA ILE A 267 -9.28 8.10 12.54
C ILE A 267 -8.63 7.83 13.89
N ASN A 268 -9.37 7.26 14.84
CA ASN A 268 -8.90 7.07 16.21
C ASN A 268 -7.65 6.17 16.26
N ALA A 269 -6.52 6.70 16.79
CA ALA A 269 -5.24 5.99 16.80
C ALA A 269 -5.23 4.77 17.73
N ASP A 270 -5.87 4.86 18.91
CA ASP A 270 -5.92 3.77 19.88
C ASP A 270 -6.80 2.61 19.41
N ALA A 271 -7.91 2.92 18.74
CA ALA A 271 -8.75 1.94 18.06
C ALA A 271 -7.97 1.22 16.95
N LEU A 272 -7.17 1.94 16.16
CA LEU A 272 -6.31 1.35 15.13
C LEU A 272 -5.28 0.41 15.73
N ARG A 273 -4.53 0.84 16.75
CA ARG A 273 -3.56 0.00 17.45
C ARG A 273 -4.23 -1.24 18.04
N SER A 274 -5.41 -1.07 18.63
CA SER A 274 -6.19 -2.17 19.21
C SER A 274 -6.66 -3.15 18.13
N LEU A 275 -7.15 -2.65 16.99
CA LEU A 275 -7.54 -3.46 15.84
C LEU A 275 -6.36 -4.31 15.35
N LEU A 276 -5.21 -3.68 15.08
CA LEU A 276 -4.01 -4.37 14.61
C LEU A 276 -3.53 -5.43 15.60
N ASN A 277 -3.60 -5.15 16.91
CA ASN A 277 -3.22 -6.12 17.94
C ASN A 277 -4.19 -7.30 18.02
N HIS A 278 -5.50 -7.07 17.86
CA HIS A 278 -6.50 -8.15 17.79
C HIS A 278 -6.30 -9.01 16.54
N LEU A 279 -6.07 -8.41 15.37
CA LEU A 279 -5.80 -9.13 14.13
C LEU A 279 -4.57 -10.05 14.26
N LYS A 280 -3.49 -9.57 14.90
CA LYS A 280 -2.29 -10.38 15.17
C LYS A 280 -2.59 -11.54 16.11
N ALA A 281 -3.34 -11.28 17.20
CA ALA A 281 -3.70 -12.32 18.16
C ALA A 281 -4.54 -13.42 17.52
N GLU A 282 -5.47 -13.08 16.61
CA GLU A 282 -6.25 -14.06 15.88
C GLU A 282 -5.42 -14.81 14.82
N ALA A 283 -4.57 -14.11 14.06
CA ALA A 283 -3.69 -14.75 13.09
C ALA A 283 -2.72 -15.74 13.75
N ALA A 284 -2.18 -15.40 14.92
CA ALA A 284 -1.29 -16.28 15.69
C ALA A 284 -1.97 -17.56 16.20
N ARG A 285 -3.30 -17.57 16.33
CA ARG A 285 -4.07 -18.76 16.71
C ARG A 285 -4.28 -19.74 15.55
N GLY A 286 -3.85 -19.39 14.33
CA GLY A 286 -3.82 -20.32 13.19
C GLY A 286 -5.21 -20.73 12.69
N GLY A 287 -6.21 -19.85 12.81
CA GLY A 287 -7.59 -20.16 12.47
C GLY A 287 -7.83 -20.32 10.97
N SER A 288 -7.46 -21.46 10.40
CA SER A 288 -7.74 -21.89 9.01
C SER A 288 -9.23 -22.19 8.75
N GLY A 289 -10.14 -21.47 9.42
CA GLY A 289 -11.58 -21.67 9.36
C GLY A 289 -12.40 -20.46 9.83
N VAL A 290 -11.76 -19.33 10.14
CA VAL A 290 -12.48 -18.09 10.48
C VAL A 290 -13.08 -17.55 9.19
N THR A 291 -14.41 -17.53 9.11
CA THR A 291 -15.07 -16.92 7.95
C THR A 291 -14.95 -15.41 8.02
N ARG A 292 -15.08 -14.72 6.88
CA ARG A 292 -15.08 -13.25 6.82
C ARG A 292 -16.09 -12.64 7.79
N ARG A 293 -17.26 -13.28 7.95
CA ARG A 293 -18.31 -12.83 8.89
C ARG A 293 -17.87 -12.95 10.33
N ASP A 294 -17.32 -14.10 10.72
CA ASP A 294 -16.81 -14.30 12.08
C ASP A 294 -15.75 -13.24 12.44
N LEU A 295 -14.87 -12.93 11.48
CA LEU A 295 -13.85 -11.91 11.62
C LEU A 295 -14.45 -10.49 11.73
N LEU A 296 -15.44 -10.15 10.90
CA LEU A 296 -16.14 -8.86 11.00
C LEU A 296 -16.87 -8.71 12.34
N SER A 297 -17.48 -9.79 12.83
CA SER A 297 -18.14 -9.84 14.15
C SER A 297 -17.17 -9.54 15.28
N LEU A 298 -16.03 -10.24 15.26
CA LEU A 298 -14.98 -10.10 16.27
C LEU A 298 -14.36 -8.71 16.29
N LEU A 299 -14.22 -8.08 15.12
CA LEU A 299 -13.61 -6.76 14.96
C LEU A 299 -14.62 -5.61 15.01
N ALA A 300 -15.91 -5.92 15.09
CA ALA A 300 -16.95 -4.90 15.04
C ALA A 300 -16.78 -3.79 16.09
N PRO A 301 -16.41 -4.07 17.36
CA PRO A 301 -16.14 -3.04 18.34
C PRO A 301 -14.99 -2.11 17.93
N GLN A 302 -13.90 -2.66 17.38
CA GLN A 302 -12.74 -1.89 16.97
C GLN A 302 -13.03 -1.06 15.70
N ILE A 303 -13.81 -1.60 14.75
CA ILE A 303 -14.27 -0.86 13.57
C ILE A 303 -15.15 0.32 13.98
N ARG A 304 -16.08 0.13 14.92
CA ARG A 304 -16.88 1.23 15.48
C ARG A 304 -15.98 2.26 16.17
N ALA A 305 -15.05 1.81 17.00
CA ALA A 305 -14.13 2.70 17.71
C ALA A 305 -13.25 3.54 16.77
N LEU A 306 -12.83 3.01 15.61
CA LEU A 306 -12.11 3.78 14.59
C LEU A 306 -12.91 4.98 14.09
N MET A 307 -14.24 4.84 14.03
CA MET A 307 -15.17 5.89 13.61
C MET A 307 -15.60 6.81 14.75
N GLY A 308 -15.16 6.54 15.99
CA GLY A 308 -15.60 7.23 17.21
C GLY A 308 -15.34 8.74 17.22
N ASP A 309 -14.26 9.18 16.58
CA ASP A 309 -13.87 10.59 16.53
C ASP A 309 -14.43 11.35 15.31
N SER A 310 -15.44 10.77 14.65
CA SER A 310 -16.05 11.30 13.43
C SER A 310 -15.02 11.55 12.32
N PRO A 311 -14.53 10.48 11.66
CA PRO A 311 -13.62 10.59 10.53
C PRO A 311 -14.10 11.60 9.50
N ARG A 312 -13.15 12.37 9.00
CA ARG A 312 -13.40 13.49 8.11
C ARG A 312 -12.51 13.38 6.88
N LEU A 313 -13.13 13.42 5.71
CA LEU A 313 -12.47 13.52 4.41
C LEU A 313 -12.63 14.95 3.89
N ASP A 314 -11.58 15.73 3.95
CA ASP A 314 -11.50 17.06 3.35
C ASP A 314 -10.97 16.94 1.92
N LEU A 315 -11.69 17.54 0.98
CA LEU A 315 -11.25 17.77 -0.39
C LEU A 315 -10.76 19.22 -0.43
N LEU A 316 -9.46 19.40 -0.24
CA LEU A 316 -8.83 20.71 -0.03
C LEU A 316 -8.74 21.52 -1.33
N GLU A 317 -8.53 20.84 -2.44
CA GLU A 317 -8.35 21.45 -3.76
C GLU A 317 -8.75 20.43 -4.83
N VAL A 318 -9.63 20.82 -5.72
CA VAL A 318 -9.85 20.18 -7.02
C VAL A 318 -9.69 21.27 -8.05
N ASP A 319 -8.79 21.07 -8.98
CA ASP A 319 -8.59 21.92 -10.14
C ASP A 319 -8.43 20.97 -11.32
N LEU A 320 -9.50 20.72 -12.06
CA LEU A 320 -9.50 19.87 -13.25
C LEU A 320 -9.95 20.67 -14.45
N ASP A 321 -9.17 20.65 -15.52
CA ASP A 321 -9.50 21.27 -16.78
C ASP A 321 -9.68 20.21 -17.87
N SER A 322 -10.71 20.40 -18.70
CA SER A 322 -11.03 19.57 -19.85
C SER A 322 -11.12 20.44 -21.10
N PRO A 323 -9.98 20.73 -21.76
CA PRO A 323 -9.96 21.54 -22.97
C PRO A 323 -10.84 21.00 -24.09
N MET A 324 -10.87 19.67 -24.26
CA MET A 324 -11.70 19.01 -25.28
C MET A 324 -13.20 19.28 -25.08
N LEU A 325 -13.65 19.36 -23.83
CA LEU A 325 -15.06 19.62 -23.50
C LEU A 325 -15.33 21.12 -23.22
N GLY A 326 -14.28 21.93 -23.09
CA GLY A 326 -14.37 23.32 -22.65
C GLY A 326 -14.91 23.45 -21.22
N LEU A 327 -14.54 22.52 -20.34
CA LEU A 327 -15.02 22.46 -18.96
C LEU A 327 -13.86 22.63 -17.98
N SER A 328 -14.02 23.49 -16.98
CA SER A 328 -13.15 23.54 -15.81
C SER A 328 -13.95 23.19 -14.55
N LEU A 329 -13.28 22.54 -13.60
CA LEU A 329 -13.80 22.15 -12.30
C LEU A 329 -12.84 22.66 -11.24
N GLU A 330 -13.25 23.72 -10.54
CA GLU A 330 -12.58 24.23 -9.36
C GLU A 330 -13.46 23.99 -8.14
N GLY A 331 -12.97 23.24 -7.16
CA GLY A 331 -13.80 22.90 -6.01
C GLY A 331 -13.08 22.50 -4.74
N GLU A 332 -13.82 22.56 -3.66
CA GLU A 332 -13.39 22.18 -2.32
C GLU A 332 -14.59 21.64 -1.54
N GLY A 333 -14.34 20.90 -0.45
CA GLY A 333 -15.43 20.42 0.38
C GLY A 333 -14.98 19.50 1.49
N ALA A 334 -15.95 19.00 2.24
CA ALA A 334 -15.70 18.05 3.31
C ALA A 334 -16.83 17.02 3.41
N LEU A 335 -16.46 15.80 3.75
CA LEU A 335 -17.37 14.72 4.11
C LEU A 335 -17.02 14.26 5.53
N ILE A 336 -18.00 14.25 6.41
CA ILE A 336 -17.85 13.91 7.82
C ILE A 336 -18.75 12.73 8.13
N PHE A 337 -18.22 11.80 8.91
CA PHE A 337 -18.99 10.69 9.44
C PHE A 337 -19.59 11.03 10.80
N ASP A 338 -20.89 10.84 10.97
CA ASP A 338 -21.62 11.01 12.23
C ASP A 338 -21.41 9.80 13.15
N ALA A 339 -20.61 10.00 14.20
CA ALA A 339 -20.23 8.99 15.17
C ALA A 339 -21.23 8.82 16.34
N ARG A 340 -22.42 9.42 16.28
CA ARG A 340 -23.45 9.20 17.31
C ARG A 340 -24.02 7.79 17.19
N ASP A 341 -24.37 7.17 18.31
CA ASP A 341 -25.09 5.88 18.35
C ASP A 341 -24.44 4.78 17.48
N LEU A 342 -23.10 4.71 17.45
CA LEU A 342 -22.34 3.73 16.66
C LEU A 342 -22.72 2.27 16.93
N GLU A 343 -23.28 1.98 18.11
CA GLU A 343 -23.74 0.65 18.47
C GLU A 343 -24.87 0.13 17.57
N GLU A 344 -25.62 1.04 16.92
CA GLU A 344 -26.66 0.70 15.95
C GLU A 344 -26.08 0.27 14.59
N LEU A 345 -24.80 0.57 14.33
CA LEU A 345 -24.14 0.26 13.07
C LEU A 345 -23.39 -1.05 13.20
N ASP A 346 -23.90 -2.08 12.54
CA ASP A 346 -23.22 -3.36 12.44
C ASP A 346 -22.30 -3.38 11.19
N PRO A 347 -20.98 -3.56 11.35
CA PRO A 347 -20.07 -3.75 10.24
C PRO A 347 -20.40 -4.98 9.38
N GLU A 348 -20.99 -6.04 9.95
CA GLU A 348 -21.43 -7.22 9.18
C GLU A 348 -22.55 -6.86 8.19
N ALA A 349 -23.38 -5.88 8.55
CA ALA A 349 -24.50 -5.44 7.71
C ALA A 349 -24.02 -4.73 6.42
N LEU A 350 -22.73 -4.39 6.29
CA LEU A 350 -22.16 -3.86 5.04
C LEU A 350 -22.26 -4.84 3.86
N GLU A 351 -22.52 -6.12 4.10
CA GLU A 351 -22.79 -7.09 3.03
C GLU A 351 -24.16 -6.88 2.38
N SER A 352 -25.14 -6.31 3.12
CA SER A 352 -26.48 -6.07 2.61
C SER A 352 -26.62 -4.66 2.01
N SER A 353 -27.61 -4.46 1.13
CA SER A 353 -27.93 -3.12 0.63
C SER A 353 -28.44 -2.19 1.72
N GLU A 354 -29.20 -2.74 2.66
CA GLU A 354 -29.82 -2.01 3.78
C GLU A 354 -28.76 -1.54 4.77
N GLY A 355 -27.85 -2.42 5.19
CA GLY A 355 -26.76 -2.02 6.07
C GLY A 355 -25.81 -1.03 5.42
N ARG A 356 -25.46 -1.21 4.12
CA ARG A 356 -24.73 -0.16 3.38
C ARG A 356 -25.47 1.17 3.35
N SER A 357 -26.81 1.16 3.30
CA SER A 357 -27.59 2.40 3.40
C SER A 357 -27.49 3.02 4.78
N ALA A 358 -27.63 2.24 5.85
CA ALA A 358 -27.51 2.72 7.23
C ALA A 358 -26.15 3.36 7.51
N TRP A 359 -25.05 2.77 6.99
CA TRP A 359 -23.72 3.35 7.09
C TRP A 359 -23.57 4.64 6.25
N ARG A 360 -24.09 4.66 5.01
CA ARG A 360 -24.10 5.88 4.19
C ARG A 360 -24.93 6.99 4.82
N GLU A 361 -26.01 6.65 5.51
CA GLU A 361 -26.88 7.62 6.20
C GLU A 361 -26.18 8.39 7.33
N ARG A 362 -24.98 7.95 7.73
CA ARG A 362 -24.11 8.66 8.68
C ARG A 362 -23.17 9.65 8.02
N LEU A 363 -23.13 9.72 6.70
CA LEU A 363 -22.28 10.64 5.98
C LEU A 363 -23.02 11.94 5.72
N ASP A 364 -22.44 13.02 6.21
CA ASP A 364 -22.87 14.39 5.91
C ASP A 364 -21.70 15.14 5.30
N GLY A 365 -21.96 15.97 4.29
CA GLY A 365 -20.91 16.68 3.58
C GLY A 365 -21.41 17.87 2.81
N ASP A 366 -20.48 18.73 2.44
CA ASP A 366 -20.73 19.96 1.71
C ASP A 366 -19.54 20.19 0.77
N PHE A 367 -19.82 20.34 -0.51
CA PHE A 367 -18.82 20.58 -1.55
C PHE A 367 -19.27 21.76 -2.40
N LEU A 368 -18.31 22.61 -2.73
CA LEU A 368 -18.50 23.76 -3.59
C LEU A 368 -17.72 23.54 -4.88
N TRP A 369 -18.40 23.66 -6.02
CA TRP A 369 -17.79 23.81 -7.33
C TRP A 369 -18.03 25.25 -7.80
N ARG A 370 -16.94 26.00 -7.94
CA ARG A 370 -16.89 27.38 -8.43
C ARG A 370 -16.85 27.42 -9.96
N ASP A 371 -17.41 28.49 -10.53
CA ASP A 371 -17.35 28.77 -11.96
C ASP A 371 -17.92 27.61 -12.83
N LEU A 372 -19.10 27.13 -12.46
CA LEU A 372 -19.79 26.04 -13.14
C LEU A 372 -20.02 26.39 -14.62
N PRO A 373 -19.49 25.59 -15.57
CA PRO A 373 -19.74 25.84 -16.98
C PRO A 373 -21.24 25.75 -17.33
N ALA A 374 -21.75 26.70 -18.12
CA ALA A 374 -23.17 26.78 -18.46
C ALA A 374 -23.75 25.50 -19.10
N VAL A 375 -22.92 24.73 -19.82
CA VAL A 375 -23.30 23.43 -20.39
C VAL A 375 -23.54 22.38 -19.31
N VAL A 376 -22.76 22.39 -18.22
CA VAL A 376 -22.95 21.50 -17.07
C VAL A 376 -24.21 21.91 -16.30
N ALA A 377 -24.41 23.22 -16.10
CA ALA A 377 -25.64 23.74 -15.51
C ALA A 377 -26.88 23.25 -16.29
N LEU A 378 -26.83 23.31 -17.63
CA LEU A 378 -27.90 22.80 -18.49
C LEU A 378 -28.13 21.29 -18.33
N TRP A 379 -27.06 20.47 -18.31
CA TRP A 379 -27.16 19.02 -18.14
C TRP A 379 -27.77 18.63 -16.79
N LEU A 380 -27.48 19.41 -15.75
CA LEU A 380 -28.02 19.20 -14.40
C LEU A 380 -29.40 19.82 -14.20
N GLY A 381 -29.97 20.47 -15.22
CA GLY A 381 -31.26 21.15 -15.15
C GLY A 381 -31.25 22.37 -14.23
N LEU A 382 -30.08 22.98 -14.04
CA LEU A 382 -29.86 24.19 -13.26
C LEU A 382 -30.06 25.44 -14.16
N PRO A 383 -30.40 26.60 -13.55
CA PRO A 383 -30.40 27.88 -14.25
C PRO A 383 -29.04 28.17 -14.90
N LEU A 384 -29.02 28.75 -16.11
CA LEU A 384 -27.77 29.04 -16.84
C LEU A 384 -26.92 30.14 -16.19
N ASP A 385 -27.51 30.92 -15.28
CA ASP A 385 -26.86 31.92 -14.43
C ASP A 385 -26.30 31.32 -13.12
N THR A 386 -26.27 29.99 -12.99
CA THR A 386 -25.65 29.31 -11.84
C THR A 386 -24.13 29.42 -11.97
N GLU A 387 -23.53 30.31 -11.19
CA GLU A 387 -22.07 30.46 -11.10
C GLU A 387 -21.46 29.37 -10.20
N ASP A 388 -22.08 29.11 -9.04
CA ASP A 388 -21.61 28.12 -8.07
C ASP A 388 -22.56 26.94 -7.95
N MET A 389 -22.00 25.73 -7.87
CA MET A 389 -22.74 24.51 -7.58
C MET A 389 -22.37 23.97 -6.20
N GLN A 390 -23.34 24.00 -5.29
CA GLN A 390 -23.25 23.38 -3.98
C GLN A 390 -23.75 21.94 -4.06
N ILE A 391 -22.90 20.99 -3.67
CA ILE A 391 -23.24 19.57 -3.56
C ILE A 391 -23.28 19.21 -2.08
N ASP A 392 -24.48 19.03 -1.54
CA ASP A 392 -24.65 18.59 -0.16
C ASP A 392 -24.80 17.07 -0.12
N VAL A 393 -24.15 16.42 0.83
CA VAL A 393 -24.49 15.06 1.25
C VAL A 393 -25.23 15.18 2.58
N VAL A 394 -26.51 14.82 2.60
CA VAL A 394 -27.30 14.85 3.83
C VAL A 394 -27.81 13.44 4.10
N ARG A 395 -27.32 12.82 5.16
CA ARG A 395 -27.58 11.42 5.49
C ARG A 395 -27.36 10.50 4.29
N GLY A 396 -26.19 10.63 3.66
CA GLY A 396 -25.79 9.81 2.51
C GLY A 396 -26.55 10.08 1.21
N LYS A 397 -27.48 11.04 1.19
CA LYS A 397 -28.21 11.44 -0.01
C LYS A 397 -27.61 12.71 -0.57
N VAL A 398 -27.17 12.63 -1.82
CA VAL A 398 -26.57 13.75 -2.53
C VAL A 398 -27.66 14.69 -3.03
N ARG A 399 -27.47 15.99 -2.80
CA ARG A 399 -28.31 17.09 -3.24
C ARG A 399 -27.43 18.09 -4.00
N ILE A 400 -28.01 18.74 -5.01
CA ILE A 400 -27.35 19.80 -5.77
C ILE A 400 -28.18 21.06 -5.60
N ASN A 401 -27.57 22.14 -5.12
CA ASN A 401 -28.21 23.41 -4.81
C ASN A 401 -29.50 23.21 -3.99
N GLY A 402 -29.41 22.36 -2.95
CA GLY A 402 -30.54 22.00 -2.08
C GLY A 402 -31.61 21.09 -2.70
N ARG A 403 -31.50 20.68 -3.98
CA ARG A 403 -32.45 19.77 -4.64
C ARG A 403 -31.90 18.34 -4.65
N PRO A 404 -32.71 17.31 -4.37
CA PRO A 404 -32.25 15.94 -4.55
C PRO A 404 -31.87 15.71 -6.01
N LEU A 405 -30.76 15.00 -6.25
CA LEU A 405 -30.39 14.59 -7.60
C LEU A 405 -31.57 13.86 -8.26
N PRO A 406 -31.91 14.16 -9.52
CA PRO A 406 -32.80 13.31 -10.29
C PRO A 406 -32.24 11.88 -10.26
N SER A 407 -33.10 10.87 -10.21
CA SER A 407 -32.67 9.47 -10.22
C SER A 407 -32.02 9.10 -11.57
N LEU A 408 -30.78 9.53 -11.80
CA LEU A 408 -29.95 9.19 -12.95
C LEU A 408 -29.49 7.72 -12.88
N SER A 409 -29.70 7.05 -11.76
CA SER A 409 -29.38 5.64 -11.49
C SER A 409 -30.26 4.61 -12.22
N GLN A 410 -31.12 5.01 -13.16
CA GLN A 410 -31.84 4.10 -14.07
C GLN A 410 -31.50 4.29 -15.54
N ARG A 411 -30.58 5.20 -15.90
CA ARG A 411 -30.25 5.52 -17.29
C ARG A 411 -28.76 5.69 -17.57
N LEU A 412 -27.94 4.78 -17.06
CA LEU A 412 -26.70 4.42 -17.72
C LEU A 412 -26.81 2.93 -18.06
N PRO A 413 -26.62 2.54 -19.34
CA PRO A 413 -26.79 1.16 -19.80
C PRO A 413 -25.82 0.18 -19.13
#